data_AF-A0A9Q0UPF7-F1
#
_entry.id   AF-A0A9Q0UPF7-F1
#
_cell.length_a   1.000
_cell.length_b   1.000
_cell.length_c   1.000
_cell.angle_alpha   90.00
_cell.angle_beta   90.00
_cell.angle_gamma   90.00
#
_symmetry.space_group_name_H-M   'P 1'
#
loop_
_entity.id
_entity.type
_entity.pdbx_description
1 polymer ?
#
loop_
_entity_poly.entity_id
_entity_poly.type
_entity_poly.pdbx_seq_one_letter_code
_entity_poly.pdbx_strand_id
1 'polypeptide(L)'
;MSHVAKRLLLGLGVNPAVYEIDEADEICVLEELEMICDDGGKGNKKKVQFPALFIGGKLFGGLDRLMATHISGELVPILKEAGALWL
;
A
#
# COMPACT_ATOMS: atom_id res chain seq x y z
N MET A 1 9.90 8.66 4.76
CA MET A 1 8.71 8.50 5.64
C MET A 1 8.11 7.07 5.67
N SER A 2 8.64 6.08 4.92
CA SER A 2 8.06 4.72 4.86
C SER A 2 8.30 3.84 6.09
N HIS A 3 9.22 4.24 6.98
CA HIS A 3 9.60 3.44 8.15
C HIS A 3 8.44 3.18 9.11
N VAL A 4 7.47 4.10 9.19
CA VAL A 4 6.29 3.93 10.05
C VAL A 4 5.42 2.77 9.56
N ALA A 5 5.11 2.75 8.26
CA ALA A 5 4.34 1.65 7.65
C ALA A 5 5.05 0.30 7.84
N LYS A 6 6.36 0.25 7.60
CA LYS A 6 7.17 -0.96 7.80
C LYS A 6 7.12 -1.46 9.24
N ARG A 7 7.33 -0.57 10.22
CA ARG A 7 7.31 -0.93 11.65
C ARG A 7 5.93 -1.38 12.11
N LEU A 8 4.87 -0.72 11.64
CA LEU A 8 3.49 -1.09 11.95
C LEU A 8 3.18 -2.50 11.45
N LEU A 9 3.44 -2.77 10.17
CA LEU A 9 3.16 -4.09 9.57
C LEU A 9 3.97 -5.22 10.21
N LEU A 10 5.25 -4.98 10.48
CA LEU A 10 6.09 -5.93 11.24
C LEU A 10 5.56 -6.15 12.66
N GLY A 11 5.10 -5.09 13.34
CA GLY A 11 4.51 -5.18 14.68
C GLY A 11 3.20 -5.97 14.72
N LEU A 12 2.46 -6.03 13.61
CA LEU A 12 1.26 -6.86 13.45
C LEU A 12 1.59 -8.33 13.12
N GLY A 13 2.87 -8.69 12.96
CA GLY A 13 3.30 -10.04 12.61
C GLY A 13 3.29 -10.34 11.10
N VAL A 14 3.13 -9.32 10.25
CA VAL A 14 3.23 -9.46 8.80
C VAL A 14 4.69 -9.32 8.36
N ASN A 15 5.07 -9.99 7.27
CA ASN A 15 6.35 -9.77 6.60
C ASN A 15 6.17 -8.98 5.28
N PRO A 16 6.17 -7.63 5.29
CA PRO A 16 5.97 -6.84 4.08
C PRO A 16 7.23 -6.82 3.20
N ALA A 17 7.03 -6.96 1.88
CA ALA A 17 8.06 -6.62 0.90
C ALA A 17 8.16 -5.09 0.78
N VAL A 18 9.38 -4.55 0.85
CA VAL A 18 9.63 -3.11 0.76
C VAL A 18 10.54 -2.85 -0.44
N TYR A 19 10.09 -1.98 -1.33
CA TYR A 19 10.86 -1.50 -2.48
C TYR A 19 11.14 -0.02 -2.28
N GLU A 20 12.42 0.33 -2.28
CA GLU A 20 12.89 1.71 -2.22
C GLU A 20 13.10 2.20 -3.66
N ILE A 21 12.66 3.41 -3.93
CA ILE A 21 12.70 4.04 -5.24
C ILE A 21 13.58 5.27 -5.12
N ASP A 22 14.50 5.41 -6.06
CA ASP A 22 15.37 6.58 -6.13
C ASP A 22 14.57 7.83 -6.51
N GLU A 23 14.92 8.98 -5.95
CA GLU A 23 14.22 10.25 -6.19
C GLU A 23 14.17 10.62 -7.68
N ALA A 24 15.20 10.24 -8.45
CA ALA A 24 15.26 10.47 -9.89
C ALA A 24 14.20 9.67 -10.68
N ASP A 25 13.81 8.51 -10.17
CA ASP A 25 12.86 7.60 -10.81
C ASP A 25 11.44 7.73 -10.23
N GLU A 26 11.26 8.54 -9.17
CA GLU A 26 9.99 8.67 -8.44
C GLU A 26 8.82 9.00 -9.37
N ILE A 27 8.98 10.01 -10.22
CA ILE A 27 7.94 10.46 -11.16
C ILE A 27 7.62 9.37 -12.19
N CYS A 28 8.66 8.75 -12.76
CA CYS A 28 8.51 7.69 -13.76
C CYS A 28 7.74 6.51 -13.18
N VAL A 29 8.11 6.05 -11.98
CA VAL A 29 7.43 4.93 -11.32
C VAL A 29 5.99 5.29 -10.94
N LEU A 30 5.71 6.52 -10.51
CA LEU A 30 4.33 6.94 -10.23
C LEU A 30 3.45 6.90 -11.47
N GLU A 31 3.94 7.40 -12.61
CA GLU A 31 3.18 7.38 -13.87
C GLU A 31 2.88 5.94 -14.33
N GLU A 32 3.85 5.04 -14.24
CA GLU A 32 3.68 3.61 -14.55
C GLU A 32 2.69 2.94 -13.59
N LEU A 33 2.80 3.21 -12.28
CA LEU A 33 1.87 2.65 -11.28
C LEU A 33 0.45 3.18 -11.47
N GLU A 34 0.29 4.45 -11.83
CA GLU A 34 -1.01 5.02 -12.17
C GLU A 34 -1.62 4.32 -13.38
N MET A 35 -0.83 4.02 -14.42
CA MET A 35 -1.29 3.28 -15.59
C MET A 35 -1.69 1.83 -15.26
N ILE A 36 -0.89 1.12 -14.44
CA ILE A 36 -1.17 -0.26 -14.04
C ILE A 36 -2.40 -0.34 -13.13
N CYS A 37 -2.60 0.65 -12.27
CA CYS A 37 -3.72 0.70 -11.34
C CYS A 37 -5.01 1.27 -11.96
N ASP A 38 -4.96 1.77 -13.20
CA ASP A 38 -6.12 2.26 -13.92
C ASP A 38 -6.88 1.09 -14.56
N ASP A 39 -7.95 0.67 -13.89
CA ASP A 39 -8.86 -0.41 -14.33
C ASP A 39 -9.77 0.01 -15.52
N GLY A 40 -9.35 0.96 -16.34
CA GLY A 40 -9.90 1.26 -17.67
C GLY A 40 -11.35 1.77 -17.73
N GLY A 41 -12.01 2.15 -16.64
CA GLY A 41 -13.44 2.46 -16.75
C GLY A 41 -14.19 3.09 -15.57
N LYS A 42 -13.54 3.55 -14.50
CA LYS A 42 -14.26 4.18 -13.37
C LYS A 42 -13.59 5.47 -12.89
N GLY A 43 -13.70 6.52 -13.71
CA GLY A 43 -13.94 7.93 -13.34
C GLY A 43 -13.12 8.61 -12.23
N ASN A 44 -12.12 7.97 -11.64
CA ASN A 44 -11.34 8.51 -10.56
C ASN A 44 -9.93 7.96 -10.70
N LYS A 45 -9.06 8.69 -11.43
CA LYS A 45 -7.62 8.41 -11.47
C LYS A 45 -7.16 8.21 -10.02
N LYS A 46 -6.80 6.99 -9.64
CA LYS A 46 -6.21 6.74 -8.33
C LYS A 46 -4.82 7.36 -8.38
N LYS A 47 -4.71 8.63 -7.97
CA LYS A 47 -3.42 9.28 -7.78
C LYS A 47 -2.63 8.45 -6.78
N VAL A 48 -1.60 7.77 -7.28
CA VAL A 48 -0.67 7.04 -6.44
C VAL A 48 0.26 8.08 -5.85
N GLN A 49 0.54 7.97 -4.55
CA GLN A 49 1.51 8.83 -3.87
C GLN A 49 2.34 7.94 -2.96
N PHE A 50 3.62 8.26 -2.85
CA PHE A 50 4.49 7.53 -1.93
C PHE A 50 4.22 7.93 -0.47
N PRO A 51 4.27 6.96 0.46
CA PRO A 51 4.49 5.53 0.24
C PRO A 51 3.25 4.83 -0.34
N ALA A 52 3.41 4.09 -1.43
CA ALA A 52 2.33 3.30 -2.04
C ALA A 52 2.32 1.88 -1.45
N LEU A 53 1.18 1.47 -0.91
CA LEU A 53 1.00 0.16 -0.30
C LEU A 53 0.08 -0.72 -1.14
N PHE A 54 0.47 -1.98 -1.30
CA PHE A 54 -0.29 -2.99 -2.02
C PHE A 54 -0.58 -4.15 -1.08
N ILE A 55 -1.83 -4.63 -1.08
CA ILE A 55 -2.26 -5.76 -0.26
C ILE A 55 -3.01 -6.74 -1.18
N GLY A 56 -2.63 -8.02 -1.17
CA GLY A 56 -3.25 -9.03 -2.03
C GLY A 56 -3.17 -8.72 -3.53
N GLY A 57 -2.11 -8.03 -3.97
CA GLY A 57 -1.91 -7.63 -5.37
C GLY A 57 -2.72 -6.40 -5.83
N LYS A 58 -3.45 -5.72 -4.93
CA LYS A 58 -4.23 -4.53 -5.26
C LYS A 58 -3.67 -3.29 -4.57
N LEU A 59 -3.76 -2.14 -5.22
CA LEU A 59 -3.39 -0.85 -4.63
C LEU A 59 -4.29 -0.58 -3.41
N PHE A 60 -3.68 -0.65 -2.23
CA PHE A 60 -4.32 -0.31 -0.97
C PHE A 60 -4.28 1.19 -0.73
N GLY A 61 -3.20 1.88 -1.10
CA GLY A 61 -3.08 3.34 -1.04
C GLY A 61 -1.92 3.81 -0.17
N GLY A 62 -2.03 5.03 0.36
CA GLY A 62 -0.95 5.68 1.10
C GLY A 62 -0.86 5.32 2.59
N LEU A 63 0.09 5.98 3.28
CA LEU A 63 0.24 5.89 4.73
C LEU A 63 -1.03 6.32 5.48
N ASP A 64 -1.72 7.36 5.03
CA ASP A 64 -2.92 7.87 5.71
C ASP A 64 -4.03 6.82 5.79
N ARG A 65 -4.23 6.09 4.69
CA ARG A 65 -5.23 5.01 4.62
C ARG A 65 -4.82 3.81 5.48
N LEU A 66 -3.52 3.48 5.53
CA LEU A 66 -2.99 2.47 6.44
C LEU A 66 -3.24 2.84 7.91
N MET A 67 -2.96 4.09 8.27
CA MET A 67 -3.19 4.58 9.63
C MET A 67 -4.67 4.59 9.98
N ALA A 68 -5.54 5.07 9.09
CA ALA A 68 -6.98 5.09 9.30
C ALA A 68 -7.55 3.67 9.53
N THR A 69 -7.13 2.69 8.72
CA THR A 69 -7.58 1.29 8.85
C THR A 69 -6.98 0.57 10.06
N HIS A 70 -5.77 0.94 10.47
CA HIS A 70 -5.19 0.48 11.74
C HIS A 70 -5.98 1.01 12.94
N ILE A 71 -6.32 2.30 12.95
CA ILE A 71 -7.11 2.94 14.02
C ILE A 71 -8.52 2.37 14.07
N SER A 72 -9.15 2.10 12.92
CA SER A 72 -10.49 1.50 12.86
C SER A 72 -10.51 0.01 13.23
N GLY A 73 -9.35 -0.65 13.32
CA GLY A 73 -9.25 -2.09 13.58
C GLY A 73 -9.48 -3.01 12.36
N GLU A 74 -9.78 -2.43 11.20
CA GLU A 74 -10.10 -3.17 9.96
C GLU A 74 -8.86 -3.72 9.25
N LEU A 75 -7.67 -3.23 9.59
CA LEU A 75 -6.42 -3.63 8.94
C LEU A 75 -6.12 -5.13 9.14
N VAL A 76 -6.36 -5.68 10.34
CA VAL A 76 -6.07 -7.10 10.63
C VAL A 76 -6.95 -8.04 9.79
N PRO A 77 -8.29 -7.86 9.73
CA PRO A 77 -9.14 -8.62 8.82
C PRO A 77 -8.66 -8.60 7.36
N ILE A 78 -8.32 -7.42 6.83
CA ILE A 78 -7.85 -7.26 5.45
C ILE A 78 -6.55 -8.04 5.20
N LEU A 79 -5.62 -8.00 6.16
CA LEU A 79 -4.36 -8.74 6.06
C LEU A 79 -4.57 -10.26 6.13
N LYS A 80 -5.54 -10.74 6.91
CA LYS A 80 -5.92 -12.16 6.93
C LYS A 80 -6.53 -12.61 5.61
N GLU A 81 -7.46 -11.83 5.06
CA GLU A 81 -8.07 -12.12 3.75
C GLU A 81 -7.01 -12.17 2.63
N ALA A 82 -6.01 -11.30 2.70
CA ALA A 82 -4.89 -11.29 1.76
C ALA A 82 -3.86 -12.42 1.99
N GLY A 83 -4.04 -13.28 3.00
CA GLY A 83 -3.09 -14.35 3.35
C GLY A 83 -1.78 -13.85 3.95
N ALA A 84 -1.73 -12.58 4.37
CA ALA A 84 -0.54 -11.96 4.97
C ALA A 84 -0.40 -12.33 6.47
N LEU A 85 -1.48 -12.81 7.10
CA LEU A 85 -1.53 -13.31 8.48
C LEU A 85 -2.21 -14.70 8.51
N TRP A 86 -1.66 -15.61 9.30
CA TRP A 86 -2.06 -17.04 9.36
C TRP A 86 -2.78 -17.46 10.65
N LEU A 87 -3.30 -16.51 11.44
CA LEU A 87 -4.06 -16.77 12.67
C LEU A 87 -5.52 -16.36 12.55
#